data_AF-H2Y0E1-F1
#
_entry.id   AF-H2Y0E1-F1
#
_cell.length_a   1.000
_cell.length_b   1.000
_cell.length_c   1.000
_cell.angle_alpha   90.00
_cell.angle_beta   90.00
_cell.angle_gamma   90.00
#
_symmetry.space_group_name_H-M   'P 1'
#
loop_
_entity.id
_entity.type
_entity.pdbx_description
1 polymer ?
#
loop_
_entity_poly.entity_id
_entity_poly.type
_entity_poly.pdbx_seq_one_letter_code
_entity_poly.pdbx_strand_id
1 'polypeptide(L)' 'RPYGKLVPHDKWFTFYENLALKYGGRPHWAKDHKVNSQTFQQIYPNFNKFMKLRSELDPDNLFLNEYWKRILK' A
#
# COMPACT_ATOMS: atom_id res chain seq x y z
N ARG A 1 11.74 3.84 21.11
CA ARG A 1 11.03 3.21 22.24
C ARG A 1 10.14 4.26 22.89
N PRO A 2 8.84 4.33 22.56
CA PRO A 2 7.92 5.23 23.28
C PRO A 2 8.09 4.99 24.78
N TYR A 3 8.44 6.02 25.54
CA TYR A 3 8.65 5.94 26.99
C TYR A 3 9.71 4.90 27.45
N GLY A 4 10.73 4.65 26.63
CA GLY A 4 11.82 3.71 26.97
C GLY A 4 11.43 2.22 26.93
N LYS A 5 10.17 1.89 26.63
CA LYS A 5 9.67 0.50 26.61
C LYS A 5 9.92 -0.18 25.27
N LEU A 6 10.23 -1.48 25.32
CA LEU A 6 10.17 -2.35 24.15
C LEU A 6 8.70 -2.69 23.89
N VAL A 7 8.13 -2.06 22.88
CA VAL A 7 6.77 -2.35 22.42
C VAL A 7 6.90 -3.34 21.26
N PRO A 8 6.09 -4.43 21.20
CA PRO A 8 6.05 -5.29 20.03
C PRO A 8 5.33 -4.55 18.89
N HIS A 9 6.04 -3.58 18.31
CA HIS A 9 5.55 -2.62 17.33
C HIS A 9 4.80 -3.34 16.20
N ASP A 10 5.43 -4.35 15.61
CA ASP A 10 4.89 -5.02 14.43
C ASP A 10 3.56 -5.72 14.71
N LYS A 11 3.39 -6.29 15.91
CA LYS A 11 2.14 -6.93 16.33
C LYS A 11 1.00 -5.93 16.35
N TRP A 12 1.21 -4.79 17.01
CA TRP A 12 0.18 -3.77 17.18
C TRP A 12 -0.07 -2.99 15.89
N PHE A 13 0.98 -2.71 15.12
CA PHE A 13 0.86 -2.04 13.83
C PHE A 13 0.06 -2.89 12.85
N THR A 14 0.37 -4.19 12.72
CA THR A 14 -0.40 -5.09 11.85
C THR A 14 -1.84 -5.28 12.32
N PHE A 15 -2.10 -5.30 13.62
CA PHE A 15 -3.47 -5.30 14.14
C PHE A 15 -4.24 -4.04 13.71
N TYR A 16 -3.63 -2.86 13.87
CA TYR A 16 -4.21 -1.59 13.45
C TYR A 16 -4.45 -1.53 11.93
N GLU A 17 -3.48 -1.92 11.12
CA GLU A 17 -3.60 -1.94 9.65
C GLU A 17 -4.80 -2.80 9.21
N ASN A 18 -4.93 -4.01 9.76
CA ASN A 18 -6.04 -4.91 9.44
C ASN A 18 -7.39 -4.34 9.87
N LEU A 19 -7.46 -3.70 11.04
CA LEU A 19 -8.68 -3.05 11.52
C LEU A 19 -9.08 -1.88 10.61
N ALA A 20 -8.12 -1.03 10.25
CA ALA A 20 -8.36 0.09 9.35
C ALA A 20 -8.90 -0.40 7.99
N LEU A 21 -8.26 -1.40 7.38
CA LEU A 21 -8.71 -1.98 6.10
C LEU A 21 -10.11 -2.57 6.19
N LYS A 22 -10.43 -3.30 7.27
CA LYS A 22 -11.77 -3.88 7.50
C LYS A 22 -12.88 -2.83 7.47
N TYR A 23 -12.60 -1.61 7.92
CA TYR A 23 -13.56 -0.50 7.93
C TYR A 23 -13.38 0.47 6.75
N GLY A 24 -12.72 0.05 5.66
CA GLY A 24 -12.56 0.84 4.45
C GLY A 24 -11.47 1.91 4.52
N GLY A 25 -10.62 1.86 5.55
CA GLY A 25 -9.41 2.68 5.64
C GLY A 25 -8.45 2.39 4.51
N ARG A 26 -7.64 3.39 4.15
CA ARG A 26 -6.65 3.30 3.09
C ARG A 26 -5.28 3.72 3.63
N PRO A 27 -4.22 2.97 3.33
CA PRO A 27 -2.89 3.36 3.78
C PRO A 27 -2.42 4.61 3.03
N HIS A 28 -1.67 5.45 3.73
CA HIS A 28 -0.97 6.56 3.09
C HIS A 28 0.23 6.00 2.32
N TRP A 29 0.31 6.24 1.02
CA TRP A 29 1.35 5.68 0.15
C TRP A 29 2.77 5.99 0.61
N ALA A 30 3.02 7.22 1.05
CA ALA A 30 4.34 7.65 1.56
C ALA A 30 4.63 7.26 3.03
N LYS A 31 3.96 6.24 3.58
CA LYS A 31 4.18 5.73 4.95
C LYS A 31 4.32 4.22 4.93
N ASP A 32 4.82 3.66 6.03
CA ASP A 32 4.95 2.20 6.16
C ASP A 32 3.57 1.54 6.11
N HIS A 33 3.44 0.54 5.24
CA HIS A 33 2.27 -0.31 5.15
C HIS A 33 2.61 -1.63 4.47
N LYS A 34 1.88 -2.70 4.80
CA LYS A 34 2.13 -4.06 4.29
C LYS A 34 1.22 -4.50 3.13
N VAL A 35 0.28 -3.65 2.71
CA VAL A 35 -0.65 -3.97 1.61
C VAL A 35 0.06 -4.11 0.25
N ASN A 36 -0.58 -4.83 -0.66
CA ASN A 36 -0.11 -5.15 -2.02
C ASN A 36 -1.11 -4.69 -3.10
N SER A 37 -0.77 -4.94 -4.36
CA SER A 37 -1.59 -4.58 -5.52
C SER A 37 -3.01 -5.10 -5.46
N GLN A 38 -3.23 -6.33 -4.98
CA GLN A 38 -4.56 -6.91 -4.85
C GLN A 38 -5.44 -6.12 -3.88
N THR A 39 -4.90 -5.73 -2.72
CA THR A 39 -5.62 -4.87 -1.77
C THR A 39 -5.92 -3.50 -2.39
N PHE A 40 -4.95 -2.90 -3.09
CA PHE A 40 -5.14 -1.60 -3.74
C PHE A 40 -6.24 -1.63 -4.80
N GLN A 41 -6.31 -2.68 -5.61
CA GLN A 41 -7.35 -2.88 -6.59
C GLN A 41 -8.75 -2.94 -5.96
N GLN A 42 -8.88 -3.52 -4.76
CA GLN A 42 -10.15 -3.59 -4.02
C GLN A 42 -10.56 -2.25 -3.41
N ILE A 43 -9.62 -1.51 -2.81
CA ILE A 43 -9.94 -0.29 -2.03
C ILE A 43 -9.96 1.00 -2.86
N TYR A 44 -9.41 0.99 -4.09
CA TYR A 44 -9.45 2.11 -5.03
C TYR A 44 -10.25 1.76 -6.30
N PRO A 45 -11.51 2.23 -6.45
CA PRO A 45 -12.39 1.85 -7.56
C PRO A 45 -11.84 2.18 -8.97
N ASN A 46 -10.99 3.20 -9.08
CA ASN A 46 -10.38 3.60 -10.35
C ASN A 46 -8.96 3.03 -10.55
N PHE A 47 -8.50 2.10 -9.71
CA PHE A 47 -7.15 1.56 -9.78
C PHE A 47 -6.83 0.94 -11.16
N ASN A 48 -7.76 0.18 -11.73
CA ASN A 48 -7.58 -0.40 -13.06
C ASN A 48 -7.48 0.65 -14.18
N LYS A 49 -8.22 1.77 -14.06
CA LYS A 49 -8.11 2.88 -15.02
C LYS A 49 -6.74 3.53 -14.93
N PHE A 50 -6.23 3.73 -13.71
CA PHE A 50 -4.88 4.24 -13.48
C PHE A 50 -3.82 3.28 -14.05
N MET A 51 -3.95 1.97 -13.80
CA MET A 51 -3.02 0.97 -14.32
C MET A 51 -2.96 0.96 -15.85
N LYS A 52 -4.12 1.08 -16.51
CA LYS A 52 -4.21 1.19 -17.97
C LYS A 52 -3.49 2.45 -18.47
N LEU A 53 -3.80 3.62 -17.91
CA LEU A 53 -3.16 4.88 -18.29
C LEU A 53 -1.64 4.82 -18.07
N ARG A 54 -1.20 4.24 -16.95
CA ARG A 54 0.23 4.05 -16.65
C ARG A 54 0.91 3.16 -17.69
N SER A 55 0.29 2.06 -18.11
CA SER A 55 0.86 1.20 -19.16
C SER A 55 0.92 1.88 -20.54
N GLU A 56 0.00 2.80 -20.83
CA GLU A 56 -0.01 3.57 -22.08
C GLU A 56 1.10 4.65 -22.09
N LEU A 57 1.34 5.30 -20.95
CA LEU A 57 2.31 6.39 -20.83
C LEU A 57 3.73 5.94 -20.46
N ASP A 58 3.89 4.79 -19.81
CA ASP A 58 5.17 4.21 -19.40
C ASP A 58 5.23 2.71 -19.73
N PRO A 59 5.23 2.35 -21.04
CA PRO A 59 5.20 0.96 -21.49
C PRO A 59 6.43 0.16 -21.03
N ASP A 60 7.59 0.81 -20.95
CA ASP A 60 8.85 0.19 -20.57
C ASP A 60 9.10 0.19 -19.05
N ASN A 61 8.18 0.74 -18.26
CA ASN A 61 8.26 0.82 -16.79
C ASN A 61 9.47 1.62 -16.26
N LEU A 62 9.87 2.68 -16.95
CA LEU A 62 11.01 3.53 -16.59
C LEU A 62 10.85 4.16 -15.20
N PHE A 63 9.61 4.41 -14.76
CA PHE A 63 9.33 5.06 -13.47
C PHE A 63 8.99 4.09 -12.33
N LEU A 64 9.08 2.77 -12.54
CA LEU A 64 8.77 1.76 -11.52
C LEU A 64 9.97 1.43 -10.64
N ASN A 65 10.00 2.02 -9.44
CA ASN A 65 10.87 1.57 -8.36
C ASN A 65 10.29 0.35 -7.61
N GLU A 66 11.04 -0.20 -6.66
CA GLU A 66 10.62 -1.39 -5.89
C GLU A 66 9.31 -1.17 -5.10
N TYR A 67 9.09 0.03 -4.59
CA TYR A 67 7.82 0.37 -3.95
C TYR A 67 6.66 0.26 -4.95
N TRP A 68 6.77 0.91 -6.11
CA TRP A 68 5.73 0.87 -7.14
C TRP A 68 5.55 -0.52 -7.73
N LYS A 69 6.61 -1.34 -7.84
CA LYS A 69 6.48 -2.75 -8.23
C LYS A 69 5.61 -3.53 -7.25
N ARG A 70 5.80 -3.34 -5.93
CA ARG A 70 4.97 -4.00 -4.90
C ARG A 70 3.51 -3.57 -4.94
N ILE A 71 3.24 -2.30 -5.27
CA ILE A 71 1.88 -1.75 -5.23
C ILE A 71 1.14 -1.90 -6.56
N LEU A 72 1.84 -1.91 -7.69
CA LEU A 72 1.23 -1.88 -9.03
C LEU A 72 1.30 -3.22 -9.77
N LYS A 73 2.15 -4.17 -9.34
CA LYS A 73 2.22 -5.53 -9.92
C LYS A 73 1.69 -6.57 -8.94
#